data_AF-A0A9Q0ZEU1-F1
#
_entry.id   AF-A0A9Q0ZEU1-F1
#
_cell.length_a   1.000
_cell.length_b   1.000
_cell.length_c   1.000
_cell.angle_alpha   90.00
_cell.angle_beta   90.00
_cell.angle_gamma   90.00
#
_symmetry.space_group_name_H-M   'P 1'
#
loop_
_entity.id
_entity.type
_entity.pdbx_description
1 polymer ?
#
loop_
_entity_poly.entity_id
_entity_poly.type
_entity_poly.pdbx_seq_one_letter_code
_entity_poly.pdbx_strand_id
1 'polypeptide(L)'
;MHVFNWTAGTHSATEVSTREEYDNCTKMGMILMFAGVQITFSANGTHYFLCSEGTHCEQGQKMVIKIGDGIAPSFAAPSLAAAAAALSALLLSTLAIFFLN
;
A
#
# COMPACT_ATOMS: atom_id res chain seq x y z
N MET A 1 -13.57 -11.80 -4.34
CA MET A 1 -12.89 -12.19 -3.09
C MET A 1 -11.48 -11.62 -3.14
N HIS A 2 -11.15 -10.69 -2.24
CA HIS A 2 -9.79 -10.15 -2.11
C HIS A 2 -9.20 -10.65 -0.79
N VAL A 3 -7.97 -11.15 -0.85
CA VAL A 3 -7.25 -11.68 0.31
C VAL A 3 -5.98 -10.86 0.50
N PHE A 4 -5.82 -10.31 1.69
CA PHE A 4 -4.59 -9.66 2.14
C PHE A 4 -3.98 -10.55 3.22
N ASN A 5 -2.73 -10.97 3.07
CA ASN A 5 -2.04 -11.83 4.03
C ASN A 5 -0.89 -11.08 4.69
N TRP A 6 -0.67 -11.31 5.98
CA TRP A 6 0.44 -10.73 6.74
C TRP A 6 0.74 -11.55 8.00
N THR A 7 1.91 -11.35 8.61
CA THR A 7 2.24 -11.98 9.89
C THR A 7 1.34 -11.39 10.99
N ALA A 8 0.59 -12.22 11.70
CA ALA A 8 -0.30 -11.78 12.76
C ALA A 8 0.42 -10.83 13.76
N GLY A 9 -0.24 -9.73 14.13
CA GLY A 9 0.30 -8.73 15.06
C GLY A 9 1.33 -7.76 14.48
N THR A 10 1.71 -7.89 13.20
CA THR A 10 2.61 -6.92 12.53
C THR A 10 1.89 -5.92 11.64
N HIS A 11 0.70 -6.29 11.17
CA HIS A 11 -0.13 -5.44 10.34
C HIS A 11 -1.60 -5.62 10.72
N SER A 12 -2.43 -4.73 10.20
CA SER A 12 -3.87 -4.73 10.37
C SER A 12 -4.54 -4.29 9.08
N ALA A 13 -5.83 -4.60 8.96
CA ALA A 13 -6.71 -3.96 8.00
C ALA A 13 -7.76 -3.16 8.78
N THR A 14 -7.60 -1.84 8.80
CA THR A 14 -8.55 -0.90 9.40
C THR A 14 -9.37 -0.26 8.30
N GLU A 15 -10.68 -0.51 8.29
CA GLU A 15 -11.61 0.18 7.39
C GLU A 15 -11.99 1.54 7.97
N VAL A 16 -11.77 2.60 7.20
CA VAL A 16 -12.17 3.98 7.55
C VAL A 16 -13.32 4.46 6.68
N SER A 17 -14.14 5.35 7.22
CA SER A 17 -15.43 5.70 6.61
C SER A 17 -15.30 6.80 5.54
N THR A 18 -14.25 7.61 5.60
CA THR A 18 -14.07 8.76 4.72
C THR A 18 -12.71 8.75 4.03
N ARG A 19 -12.64 9.47 2.90
CA ARG A 19 -11.38 9.68 2.20
C ARG A 19 -10.41 10.49 3.07
N GLU A 20 -10.92 11.45 3.83
CA GLU A 20 -10.12 12.31 4.70
C GLU A 20 -9.44 11.51 5.81
N GLU A 21 -10.15 10.55 6.42
CA GLU A 21 -9.56 9.60 7.38
C GLU A 21 -8.49 8.73 6.74
N TYR A 22 -8.70 8.30 5.50
CA TYR A 22 -7.72 7.54 4.74
C TYR A 22 -6.47 8.35 4.37
N ASP A 23 -6.65 9.60 3.94
CA ASP A 23 -5.57 10.49 3.53
C ASP A 23 -4.72 10.94 4.72
N ASN A 24 -5.35 11.16 5.88
CA ASN A 24 -4.68 11.56 7.12
C ASN A 24 -4.25 10.40 8.02
N CYS A 25 -4.45 9.14 7.59
CA CYS A 25 -4.16 7.96 8.41
C CYS A 25 -4.86 7.99 9.79
N THR A 26 -6.14 8.34 9.84
CA THR A 26 -6.94 8.32 11.07
C THR A 26 -7.23 6.89 11.50
N LYS A 27 -6.62 6.45 12.62
CA LYS A 27 -6.63 5.05 13.10
C LYS A 27 -7.84 4.74 14.01
N MET A 28 -9.02 5.26 13.69
CA MET A 28 -10.25 5.10 14.49
C MET A 28 -11.31 4.19 13.84
N GLY A 29 -10.94 3.47 12.78
CA GLY A 29 -11.85 2.60 12.03
C GLY A 29 -12.06 1.21 12.64
N MET A 30 -12.83 0.36 11.94
CA MET A 30 -12.99 -1.04 12.31
C MET A 30 -11.69 -1.80 12.03
N ILE A 31 -11.06 -2.36 13.07
CA ILE A 31 -9.77 -3.04 12.94
C ILE A 31 -9.95 -4.55 12.79
N LEU A 32 -9.31 -5.11 11.76
CA LEU A 32 -9.22 -6.54 11.50
C LEU A 32 -7.74 -6.97 11.66
N MET A 33 -7.43 -7.71 12.73
CA MET A 33 -6.03 -8.02 13.17
C MET A 33 -5.59 -9.48 12.97
N PHE A 34 -6.31 -10.27 12.16
CA PHE A 34 -5.94 -11.67 11.90
C PHE A 34 -4.70 -11.77 10.98
N ALA A 35 -4.14 -12.96 10.74
CA ALA A 35 -3.01 -13.20 9.81
C ALA A 35 -3.35 -12.94 8.31
N GLY A 36 -4.36 -12.10 8.09
CA GLY A 36 -4.99 -11.78 6.84
C GLY A 36 -6.48 -11.54 7.01
N VAL A 37 -7.07 -10.83 6.04
CA VAL A 37 -8.51 -10.54 6.03
C VAL A 37 -9.14 -11.01 4.71
N GLN A 38 -10.33 -11.60 4.81
CA GLN A 38 -11.20 -11.88 3.68
C GLN A 38 -12.44 -11.00 3.79
N ILE A 39 -12.66 -10.14 2.79
CA ILE A 39 -13.79 -9.21 2.76
C ILE A 39 -14.69 -9.53 1.56
N THR A 40 -15.98 -9.64 1.83
CA THR A 40 -17.03 -9.79 0.81
C THR A 40 -17.77 -8.47 0.67
N PHE A 41 -17.79 -7.91 -0.54
CA PHE A 41 -18.52 -6.69 -0.86
C PHE A 41 -19.84 -7.06 -1.53
N SER A 42 -20.96 -6.62 -0.95
CA SER A 42 -22.31 -6.93 -1.45
C SER A 42 -22.94 -5.81 -2.27
N ALA A 43 -22.31 -4.64 -2.33
CA ALA A 43 -22.80 -3.46 -3.02
C ALA A 43 -21.67 -2.69 -3.70
N ASN A 44 -22.03 -1.89 -4.71
CA ASN A 44 -21.11 -0.95 -5.33
C ASN A 44 -20.73 0.14 -4.32
N GLY A 45 -19.48 0.59 -4.38
CA GLY A 45 -18.96 1.54 -3.39
C GLY A 45 -17.44 1.70 -3.47
N THR A 46 -16.94 2.66 -2.70
CA THR A 46 -15.51 2.84 -2.47
C THR A 46 -15.22 2.57 -1.00
N HIS A 47 -14.28 1.68 -0.74
CA HIS A 47 -13.85 1.29 0.59
C HIS A 47 -12.39 1.68 0.80
N TYR A 48 -12.07 2.18 1.98
CA TYR A 48 -10.76 2.68 2.32
C TYR A 48 -10.18 1.84 3.45
N PHE A 49 -9.03 1.22 3.20
CA PHE A 49 -8.33 0.40 4.17
C PHE A 49 -6.93 0.95 4.44
N LEU A 50 -6.48 0.87 5.68
CA LEU A 50 -5.13 1.23 6.10
C LEU A 50 -4.61 0.27 7.17
N CYS A 51 -3.29 0.25 7.37
CA CYS A 51 -2.71 -0.38 8.54
C CYS A 51 -2.59 0.62 9.69
N SER A 52 -3.17 0.27 10.84
CA SER A 52 -3.13 1.06 12.08
C SER A 52 -1.84 0.89 12.89
N GLU A 53 -0.96 -0.03 12.50
CA GLU A 53 0.26 -0.32 13.24
C GLU A 53 1.32 0.76 13.01
N GLY A 54 1.79 1.37 14.10
CA GLY A 54 2.91 2.32 14.08
C GLY A 54 2.77 3.40 13.01
N THR A 55 3.74 3.46 12.09
CA THR A 55 3.80 4.42 10.98
C THR A 55 3.51 3.78 9.61
N HIS A 56 2.93 2.58 9.58
CA HIS A 56 2.78 1.82 8.34
C HIS A 56 1.85 2.52 7.32
N CYS A 57 0.75 3.14 7.78
CA CYS A 57 -0.12 3.90 6.89
C CYS A 57 0.61 5.08 6.25
N GLU A 58 1.36 5.83 7.04
CA GLU A 58 2.15 6.99 6.62
C GLU A 58 3.27 6.59 5.65
N GLN A 59 3.79 5.37 5.78
CA GLN A 59 4.74 4.75 4.85
C GLN A 59 4.08 4.13 3.60
N GLY A 60 2.75 4.25 3.46
CA GLY A 60 2.02 3.84 2.26
C GLY A 60 1.28 2.51 2.35
N GLN A 61 1.23 1.86 3.52
CA GLN A 61 0.42 0.66 3.73
C GLN A 61 -1.07 1.02 3.89
N LYS A 62 -1.68 1.41 2.78
CA LYS A 62 -3.09 1.75 2.67
C LYS A 62 -3.59 1.50 1.25
N MET A 63 -4.87 1.18 1.11
CA MET A 63 -5.47 0.82 -0.17
C MET A 63 -6.91 1.29 -0.32
N VAL A 64 -7.32 1.51 -1.56
CA VAL A 64 -8.69 1.86 -1.93
C VAL A 64 -9.27 0.75 -2.78
N ILE A 65 -10.42 0.22 -2.38
CA ILE A 65 -11.15 -0.80 -3.13
C ILE A 65 -12.40 -0.15 -3.71
N LYS A 66 -12.55 -0.19 -5.04
CA LYS A 66 -13.75 0.29 -5.74
C LYS A 66 -14.52 -0.90 -6.31
N ILE A 67 -15.80 -0.99 -5.96
CA ILE A 67 -16.73 -2.02 -6.41
C ILE A 67 -17.76 -1.36 -7.32
N GLY A 68 -17.90 -1.85 -8.55
CA GLY A 68 -18.82 -1.33 -9.57
C GLY A 68 -18.50 -1.83 -10.99
N ASP A 69 -19.26 -1.37 -11.98
CA ASP A 69 -19.07 -1.71 -13.39
C ASP A 69 -17.72 -1.15 -13.86
N GLY A 70 -16.75 -2.05 -14.04
CA GLY A 70 -15.33 -1.76 -13.81
C GLY A 70 -14.63 -0.82 -14.80
N ILE A 71 -13.71 -0.03 -14.25
CA ILE A 71 -12.39 0.14 -14.87
C ILE A 71 -11.48 -0.83 -14.11
N ALA A 72 -10.83 -1.75 -14.82
CA ALA A 72 -9.88 -2.67 -14.21
C ALA A 72 -8.83 -1.88 -13.42
N PRO A 73 -8.45 -2.31 -12.20
CA PRO A 73 -7.37 -1.66 -11.48
C PRO A 73 -6.11 -1.67 -12.35
N SER A 74 -5.64 -0.48 -12.71
CA SER A 74 -4.27 -0.29 -13.19
C SER A 74 -3.37 -0.55 -11.99
N PHE A 75 -3.03 -1.82 -11.78
CA PHE A 75 -1.85 -2.17 -11.00
C PHE A 75 -0.64 -1.78 -11.84
N ALA A 76 -0.30 -0.49 -11.85
CA ALA A 76 1.09 -0.12 -12.02
C ALA A 76 1.81 -0.68 -10.80
N ALA A 77 2.19 -1.96 -10.87
CA ALA A 77 3.23 -2.48 -10.01
C ALA A 77 4.40 -1.48 -10.10
N PRO A 78 5.07 -1.13 -9.00
CA PRO A 78 6.32 -0.39 -9.09
C PRO A 78 7.19 -1.15 -10.07
N SER A 79 7.38 -0.60 -11.27
CA SER A 79 8.14 -1.32 -12.29
C SER A 79 9.52 -1.58 -11.71
N LEU A 80 9.96 -2.84 -11.69
CA LEU A 80 11.33 -3.20 -11.34
C LEU A 80 12.36 -2.42 -12.17
N ALA A 81 11.93 -1.85 -13.31
CA ALA A 81 12.68 -0.92 -14.14
C ALA A 81 13.04 0.40 -13.42
N ALA A 82 12.18 0.94 -12.55
CA ALA A 82 12.48 2.15 -11.78
C ALA A 82 13.52 1.88 -10.67
N ALA A 83 13.48 0.71 -10.04
CA ALA A 83 14.46 0.30 -9.04
C ALA A 83 15.83 -0.05 -9.68
N ALA A 84 15.85 -0.66 -10.86
CA ALA A 84 17.07 -0.98 -11.59
C ALA A 84 17.79 0.27 -12.13
N ALA A 85 17.03 1.31 -12.52
CA ALA A 85 17.59 2.59 -12.97
C ALA A 85 18.25 3.38 -11.83
N ALA A 86 17.69 3.33 -10.61
CA ALA A 86 18.28 3.97 -9.44
C ALA A 86 19.59 3.30 -9.01
N LEU A 87 19.67 1.96 -9.02
CA LEU A 87 20.91 1.24 -8.71
C LEU A 87 22.01 1.49 -9.76
N SER A 88 21.66 1.57 -11.04
CA SER A 88 22.65 1.83 -12.11
C SER A 88 23.21 3.26 -12.02
N ALA A 89 22.40 4.26 -11.67
CA ALA A 89 22.86 5.63 -11.54
C ALA A 89 23.82 5.85 -10.34
N LEU A 90 23.63 5.12 -9.22
CA LEU A 90 24.57 5.15 -8.09
C LEU A 90 25.89 4.43 -8.36
N LEU A 91 25.88 3.37 -9.17
CA LEU A 91 27.09 2.62 -9.53
C LEU A 91 27.96 3.39 -10.54
N LEU A 92 27.36 4.13 -11.49
CA LEU A 92 28.13 4.95 -12.42
C LEU A 92 28.72 6.22 -11.78
N SER A 93 28.04 6.83 -10.81
CA SER A 93 28.55 8.03 -10.14
C SER A 93 29.71 7.74 -9.18
N THR A 94 29.70 6.58 -8.51
CA THR A 94 30.81 6.17 -7.64
C THR A 94 32.06 5.76 -8.42
N LEU A 95 31.92 5.17 -9.61
CA LEU A 95 33.07 4.83 -10.47
C LEU A 95 33.70 6.08 -11.11
N ALA A 96 32.91 7.09 -11.47
CA ALA A 96 33.41 8.36 -12.04
C ALA A 96 34.26 9.17 -11.04
N ILE A 97 33.98 9.08 -9.74
CA ILE A 97 34.75 9.78 -8.70
C ILE A 97 36.15 9.15 -8.53
N PHE A 98 36.31 7.84 -8.74
CA PHE A 98 37.60 7.16 -8.61
C PHE A 98 38.59 7.44 -9.75
N PHE A 99 38.15 7.88 -10.93
CA PHE A 99 39.04 8.22 -12.06
C PHE A 99 39.48 9.69 -12.09
N LEU A 100 38.92 10.54 -11.21
CA LEU A 100 39.21 11.97 -11.15
C LEU A 100 40.16 12.36 -9.99
N ASN A 101 40.80 11.38 -9.35
CA ASN A 101 41.82 11.58 -8.31
C ASN A 101 43.00 10.62 -8.53
#